data_AF-A0A2G9RGE4-F1
#
_entry.id   AF-A0A2G9RGE4-F1
#
_cell.length_a   1.000
_cell.length_b   1.000
_cell.length_c   1.000
_cell.angle_alpha   90.00
_cell.angle_beta   90.00
_cell.angle_gamma   90.00
#
_symmetry.space_group_name_H-M   'P 1'
#
loop_
_entity.id
_entity.type
_entity.pdbx_description
1 polymer ?
#
loop_
_entity_poly.entity_id
_entity_poly.type
_entity_poly.pdbx_seq_one_letter_code
_entity_poly.pdbx_strand_id
1 'polypeptide(L)'
;MVRERIWHNSEFNFDNVLSGMMALFTVSTFEGWPALLYKAIDANGENVGPIYNYRVEISIFFIVYIIIIAFFMMNIFVGFVIITFRAQGEQEYKNCELDKNQRQCVEYALKAQPLRRYIPKAKYQYKVWYMVNSTGFEYIMFVLILLNTIALAMQVRYN
;
A
#
# COMPACT_ATOMS: atom_id res chain seq x y z
N MET A 1 0.88 -24.79 41.60
CA MET A 1 -0.24 -23.88 41.91
C MET A 1 -1.47 -24.39 41.17
N VAL A 2 -2.57 -24.64 41.88
CA VAL A 2 -3.85 -25.02 41.29
C VAL A 2 -4.56 -23.74 40.82
N ARG A 3 -5.15 -23.74 39.62
CA ARG A 3 -5.98 -22.63 39.12
C ARG A 3 -7.44 -23.05 39.11
N GLU A 4 -8.33 -22.13 39.48
CA GLU A 4 -9.78 -22.33 39.38
C GLU A 4 -10.23 -22.29 37.91
N ARG A 5 -11.22 -23.11 37.56
CA ARG A 5 -11.81 -23.15 36.22
C ARG A 5 -13.01 -22.21 36.17
N ILE A 6 -12.99 -21.27 35.24
CA ILE A 6 -14.09 -20.33 34.99
C ILE A 6 -14.59 -20.50 33.55
N TRP A 7 -15.90 -20.37 33.35
CA TRP A 7 -16.48 -20.27 32.02
C TRP A 7 -16.27 -18.86 31.48
N HIS A 8 -15.62 -18.74 30.33
CA HIS A 8 -15.29 -17.47 29.71
C HIS A 8 -15.98 -17.36 28.36
N ASN A 9 -16.77 -16.30 28.15
CA ASN A 9 -17.37 -16.01 26.83
C ASN A 9 -16.32 -15.37 25.91
N SER A 10 -16.45 -15.53 24.60
CA SER A 10 -15.55 -14.86 23.66
C SER A 10 -15.78 -13.34 23.69
N GLU A 11 -14.69 -12.57 23.64
CA GLU A 11 -14.72 -11.09 23.59
C GLU A 11 -15.53 -10.58 22.39
N PHE A 12 -15.38 -11.24 21.24
CA PHE A 12 -16.22 -11.07 20.06
C PHE A 12 -17.12 -12.29 19.91
N ASN A 13 -18.43 -12.07 19.87
CA ASN A 13 -19.47 -13.10 19.80
C ASN A 13 -20.64 -12.64 18.92
N PHE A 14 -21.57 -13.55 18.67
CA PHE A 14 -22.76 -13.33 17.84
C PHE A 14 -24.06 -13.43 18.66
N ASP A 15 -24.01 -13.11 19.96
CA ASP A 15 -25.13 -13.27 20.90
C ASP A 15 -26.29 -12.29 20.61
N ASN A 16 -25.97 -11.13 20.03
CA ASN A 16 -26.93 -10.14 19.56
C ASN A 16 -26.40 -9.40 18.32
N VAL A 17 -27.29 -8.65 17.65
CA VAL A 17 -26.95 -7.95 16.40
C VAL A 17 -25.80 -6.96 16.58
N LEU A 18 -25.77 -6.19 17.67
CA LEU A 18 -24.73 -5.19 17.88
C LEU A 18 -23.36 -5.84 18.14
N SER A 19 -23.31 -6.87 18.99
CA SER A 19 -22.09 -7.67 19.21
C SER A 19 -21.60 -8.31 17.92
N GLY A 20 -22.52 -8.87 17.11
CA GLY A 20 -22.21 -9.44 15.81
C GLY A 20 -21.69 -8.40 14.81
N MET A 21 -22.27 -7.20 14.78
CA MET A 21 -21.77 -6.09 13.97
C MET A 21 -20.34 -5.69 14.39
N MET A 22 -20.05 -5.65 15.69
CA MET A 22 -18.70 -5.36 16.18
C MET A 22 -17.70 -6.47 15.77
N ALA A 23 -18.10 -7.73 15.87
CA ALA A 23 -17.28 -8.86 15.44
C ALA A 23 -17.02 -8.84 13.91
N LEU A 24 -18.04 -8.49 13.12
CA LEU A 24 -17.89 -8.34 11.67
C LEU A 24 -17.06 -7.11 11.29
N PHE A 25 -17.10 -6.04 12.09
CA PHE A 25 -16.26 -4.87 11.92
C PHE A 25 -14.78 -5.22 12.12
N THR A 26 -14.40 -5.97 13.16
CA THR A 26 -13.00 -6.40 13.34
C THR A 26 -12.53 -7.35 12.24
N VAL A 27 -13.42 -8.22 11.74
CA VAL A 27 -13.11 -9.04 10.55
C VAL A 27 -12.88 -8.15 9.31
N SER A 28 -13.65 -7.07 9.14
CA SER A 28 -13.50 -6.15 8.01
C SER A 28 -12.18 -5.37 8.02
N THR A 29 -11.57 -5.17 9.18
CA THR A 29 -10.25 -4.52 9.32
C THR A 29 -9.08 -5.50 9.20
N PHE A 30 -9.36 -6.79 8.96
CA PHE A 30 -8.38 -7.88 8.95
C PHE A 30 -7.65 -8.09 10.28
N GLU A 31 -8.25 -7.66 11.40
CA GLU A 31 -7.65 -7.77 12.73
C GLU A 31 -8.30 -8.90 13.52
N GLY A 32 -7.51 -9.88 13.98
CA GLY A 32 -7.99 -10.95 14.85
C GLY A 32 -8.99 -11.93 14.20
N TRP A 33 -9.34 -11.76 12.92
CA TRP A 33 -10.30 -12.59 12.21
C TRP A 33 -9.96 -14.09 12.18
N PRO A 34 -8.69 -14.57 12.15
CA PRO A 34 -8.42 -15.99 12.18
C PRO A 34 -8.81 -16.59 13.53
N ALA A 35 -8.60 -15.86 14.64
CA ALA A 35 -8.97 -16.32 15.97
C ALA A 35 -10.50 -16.43 16.12
N LEU A 36 -11.25 -15.47 15.56
CA LEU A 36 -12.71 -15.53 15.53
C LEU A 36 -13.21 -16.67 14.62
N LEU A 37 -12.59 -16.86 13.46
CA LEU A 37 -12.89 -17.96 12.55
C LEU A 37 -12.68 -19.33 13.23
N TYR A 38 -11.54 -19.56 13.89
CA TYR A 38 -11.29 -20.83 14.57
C TYR A 38 -12.28 -21.08 15.70
N LYS A 39 -12.62 -20.05 16.50
CA LYS A 39 -13.68 -20.16 17.50
C LYS A 39 -15.05 -20.50 16.89
N ALA A 40 -15.34 -19.97 15.70
CA ALA A 40 -16.57 -20.27 14.97
C ALA A 40 -16.57 -21.70 14.39
N ILE A 41 -15.43 -22.19 13.87
CA ILE A 41 -15.27 -23.57 13.39
C ILE A 41 -15.45 -24.57 14.53
N ASP A 42 -14.91 -24.26 15.71
CA ASP A 42 -14.99 -25.14 16.87
C ASP A 42 -16.33 -25.03 17.62
N ALA A 43 -17.25 -24.17 17.15
CA ALA A 43 -18.55 -23.96 17.79
C ALA A 43 -19.42 -25.23 17.68
N ASN A 44 -19.88 -25.72 18.83
CA ASN A 44 -20.68 -26.93 18.95
C ASN A 44 -22.19 -26.63 18.95
N GLY A 45 -22.83 -26.71 20.12
CA GLY A 45 -24.23 -26.38 20.36
C GLY A 45 -24.36 -25.24 21.37
N GLU A 46 -25.59 -24.83 21.65
CA GLU A 46 -25.84 -23.77 22.63
C GLU A 46 -25.46 -24.21 24.05
N ASN A 47 -24.78 -23.31 24.79
CA ASN A 47 -24.34 -23.53 26.17
C ASN A 47 -23.41 -24.74 26.39
N VAL A 48 -22.71 -25.20 25.35
CA VAL A 48 -21.66 -26.22 25.44
C VAL A 48 -20.33 -25.70 24.90
N GLY A 49 -19.24 -26.22 25.44
CA GLY A 49 -17.89 -25.85 25.04
C GLY A 49 -17.55 -26.26 23.60
N PRO A 50 -16.45 -25.70 23.05
CA PRO A 50 -16.01 -25.97 21.68
C PRO A 50 -15.55 -27.42 21.48
N ILE A 51 -15.75 -27.93 20.26
CA ILE A 51 -15.18 -29.20 19.78
C ILE A 51 -14.26 -28.88 18.60
N TYR A 52 -13.01 -29.33 18.69
CA TYR A 52 -11.99 -29.04 17.69
C TYR A 52 -12.41 -29.51 16.28
N ASN A 53 -12.35 -28.59 15.30
CA ASN A 53 -12.68 -28.82 13.89
C ASN A 53 -14.09 -29.39 13.63
N TYR A 54 -15.07 -29.00 14.44
CA TYR A 54 -16.42 -29.56 14.34
C TYR A 54 -17.18 -29.09 13.08
N ARG A 55 -17.14 -27.78 12.76
CA ARG A 55 -17.90 -27.17 11.66
C ARG A 55 -17.02 -26.34 10.73
N VAL A 56 -16.13 -27.00 10.00
CA VAL A 56 -15.21 -26.35 9.04
C VAL A 56 -15.96 -25.58 7.94
N GLU A 57 -17.20 -25.99 7.62
CA GLU A 57 -18.09 -25.34 6.64
C GLU A 57 -18.34 -23.85 6.93
N ILE A 58 -18.31 -23.44 8.21
CA ILE A 58 -18.50 -22.04 8.63
C ILE A 58 -17.42 -21.11 8.06
N SER A 59 -16.25 -21.65 7.69
CA SER A 59 -15.20 -20.87 7.03
C SER A 59 -15.67 -20.18 5.74
N ILE A 60 -16.60 -20.81 5.01
CA ILE A 60 -17.14 -20.25 3.76
C ILE A 60 -17.80 -18.89 4.01
N PHE A 61 -18.53 -18.75 5.13
CA PHE A 61 -19.17 -17.49 5.50
C PHE A 61 -18.15 -16.36 5.67
N PHE A 62 -17.07 -16.60 6.42
CA PHE A 62 -16.03 -15.60 6.67
C PHE A 62 -15.28 -15.21 5.40
N ILE A 63 -14.93 -16.19 4.56
CA ILE A 63 -14.21 -15.93 3.30
C ILE A 63 -15.06 -15.11 2.33
N VAL A 64 -16.34 -15.47 2.16
CA VAL A 64 -17.27 -14.72 1.30
C VAL A 64 -17.48 -13.30 1.84
N TYR A 65 -17.68 -13.15 3.15
CA TYR A 65 -17.82 -11.84 3.80
C TYR A 65 -16.59 -10.96 3.56
N ILE A 66 -15.39 -11.50 3.77
CA ILE A 66 -14.12 -10.79 3.54
C ILE A 66 -14.01 -10.30 2.09
N ILE A 67 -14.30 -11.15 1.10
CA ILE A 67 -14.19 -10.79 -0.31
C ILE A 67 -15.17 -9.66 -0.65
N ILE A 68 -16.42 -9.78 -0.21
CA ILE A 68 -17.46 -8.79 -0.48
C ILE A 68 -17.09 -7.44 0.13
N ILE A 69 -16.74 -7.42 1.42
CA ILE A 69 -16.43 -6.16 2.12
C ILE A 69 -15.13 -5.54 1.59
N ALA A 70 -14.10 -6.33 1.30
CA ALA A 70 -12.86 -5.82 0.71
C ALA A 70 -13.11 -5.15 -0.65
N PHE A 71 -13.95 -5.76 -1.50
CA PHE A 71 -14.33 -5.17 -2.79
C PHE A 71 -15.06 -3.83 -2.60
N PHE A 72 -16.03 -3.78 -1.69
CA PHE A 72 -16.73 -2.52 -1.38
C PHE A 72 -15.81 -1.45 -0.80
N MET A 73 -14.95 -1.80 0.16
CA MET A 73 -14.00 -0.86 0.78
C MET A 73 -13.04 -0.27 -0.25
N MET A 74 -12.47 -1.10 -1.14
CA MET A 74 -11.60 -0.63 -2.22
C MET A 74 -12.35 0.30 -3.17
N ASN A 75 -13.58 -0.04 -3.56
CA ASN A 75 -14.38 0.79 -4.47
C ASN A 75 -14.77 2.14 -3.84
N ILE A 76 -15.14 2.15 -2.55
CA ILE A 76 -15.44 3.39 -1.82
C ILE A 76 -14.19 4.26 -1.75
N PHE A 77 -13.03 3.68 -1.43
CA PHE A 77 -11.76 4.40 -1.35
C PHE A 77 -11.38 5.02 -2.70
N VAL A 78 -11.41 4.23 -3.79
CA VAL A 78 -11.12 4.71 -5.14
C VAL A 78 -12.12 5.79 -5.58
N GLY A 79 -13.41 5.59 -5.31
CA GLY A 79 -14.45 6.57 -5.61
C GLY A 79 -14.22 7.91 -4.90
N PHE A 80 -13.94 7.87 -3.60
CA PHE A 80 -13.65 9.08 -2.82
C PHE A 80 -12.40 9.81 -3.33
N VAL A 81 -11.32 9.07 -3.59
CA VAL A 81 -10.06 9.63 -4.10
C VAL A 81 -10.27 10.29 -5.46
N ILE A 82 -10.99 9.65 -6.38
CA ILE A 82 -11.29 10.23 -7.70
C ILE A 82 -12.13 11.50 -7.57
N ILE A 83 -13.18 11.49 -6.74
CA ILE A 83 -14.06 12.65 -6.56
C ILE A 83 -13.27 13.83 -5.99
N THR A 84 -12.45 13.59 -4.98
CA THR A 84 -11.63 14.64 -4.35
C THR A 84 -10.60 15.22 -5.31
N PHE A 85 -9.88 14.39 -6.08
CA PHE A 85 -8.94 14.87 -7.10
C PHE A 85 -9.62 15.64 -8.23
N ARG A 86 -10.82 15.21 -8.66
CA ARG A 86 -11.59 15.96 -9.65
C ARG A 86 -12.03 17.31 -9.10
N ALA A 87 -12.55 17.35 -7.88
CA ALA A 87 -12.99 18.59 -7.25
C ALA A 87 -11.84 19.59 -7.05
N GLN A 88 -10.69 19.13 -6.54
CA GLN A 88 -9.48 19.97 -6.40
C GLN A 88 -8.95 20.41 -7.76
N GLY A 89 -8.86 19.47 -8.71
CA GLY A 89 -8.43 19.76 -10.07
C GLY A 89 -9.31 20.82 -10.71
N GLU A 90 -10.62 20.63 -10.76
CA GLU A 90 -11.57 21.58 -11.36
C GLU A 90 -11.61 22.93 -10.63
N GLN A 91 -11.39 22.96 -9.32
CA GLN A 91 -11.34 24.21 -8.56
C GLN A 91 -10.16 25.11 -8.98
N GLU A 92 -9.03 24.54 -9.38
CA GLU A 92 -7.91 25.32 -9.95
C GLU A 92 -8.20 25.93 -11.32
N TYR A 93 -9.22 25.43 -12.03
CA TYR A 93 -9.63 25.90 -13.37
C TYR A 93 -10.94 26.69 -13.37
N LYS A 94 -11.64 26.82 -12.23
CA LYS A 94 -12.81 27.69 -12.14
C LYS A 94 -12.39 29.13 -12.45
N ASN A 95 -13.01 29.71 -13.49
CA ASN A 95 -12.83 31.09 -13.98
C ASN A 95 -11.58 31.36 -14.87
N CYS A 96 -10.95 30.34 -15.44
CA CYS A 96 -9.92 30.54 -16.48
C CYS A 96 -10.49 30.29 -17.88
N GLU A 97 -10.24 31.19 -18.84
CA GLU A 97 -10.65 31.01 -20.25
C GLU A 97 -9.82 29.96 -21.00
N LEU A 98 -8.65 29.58 -20.46
CA LEU A 98 -7.71 28.64 -21.08
C LEU A 98 -7.91 27.19 -20.61
N ASP A 99 -7.79 26.23 -21.53
CA ASP A 99 -7.75 24.79 -21.26
C ASP A 99 -6.49 24.37 -20.49
N LYS A 100 -6.53 23.20 -19.80
CA LYS A 100 -5.42 22.66 -19.00
C LYS A 100 -4.11 22.57 -19.80
N ASN A 101 -4.20 22.07 -21.04
CA ASN A 101 -3.04 21.90 -21.91
C ASN A 101 -2.44 23.26 -22.32
N GLN A 102 -3.30 24.23 -22.63
CA GLN A 102 -2.87 25.57 -23.03
C GLN A 102 -2.15 26.28 -21.88
N ARG A 103 -2.69 26.20 -20.66
CA ARG A 103 -2.05 26.77 -19.47
C ARG A 103 -0.69 26.11 -19.19
N GLN A 104 -0.59 24.78 -19.28
CA GLN A 104 0.68 24.09 -19.10
C GLN A 104 1.74 24.54 -20.11
N CYS A 105 1.36 24.72 -21.39
CA CYS A 105 2.26 25.25 -22.41
C CYS A 105 2.68 26.70 -22.13
N VAL A 106 1.74 27.57 -21.78
CA VAL A 106 2.01 28.99 -21.48
C VAL A 106 2.88 29.11 -20.24
N GLU A 107 2.57 28.37 -19.18
CA GLU A 107 3.34 28.36 -17.94
C GLU A 107 4.75 27.84 -18.17
N TYR A 108 4.92 26.78 -18.96
CA TYR A 108 6.24 26.30 -19.35
C TYR A 108 7.01 27.35 -20.14
N ALA A 109 6.39 27.97 -21.15
CA ALA A 109 7.03 29.00 -21.97
C ALA A 109 7.46 30.22 -21.15
N LEU A 110 6.65 30.62 -20.16
CA LEU A 110 6.95 31.76 -19.28
C LEU A 110 7.98 31.44 -18.19
N LYS A 111 8.01 30.20 -17.67
CA LYS A 111 8.91 29.78 -16.58
C LYS A 111 10.22 29.15 -17.06
N ALA A 112 10.32 28.77 -18.34
CA ALA A 112 11.51 28.13 -18.86
C ALA A 112 12.74 29.03 -18.71
N GLN A 113 13.77 28.50 -18.07
CA GLN A 113 15.08 29.14 -17.96
C GLN A 113 16.11 28.38 -18.81
N PRO A 114 17.10 29.07 -19.39
CA PRO A 114 18.12 28.41 -20.18
C PRO A 114 18.94 27.45 -19.30
N LEU A 115 19.16 26.24 -19.82
CA LEU A 115 20.02 25.25 -19.16
C LEU A 115 21.47 25.75 -19.16
N ARG A 116 22.09 25.80 -17.99
CA ARG A 116 23.52 26.16 -17.86
C ARG A 116 24.38 24.97 -18.26
N ARG A 117 24.85 24.94 -19.52
CA ARG A 117 25.85 23.97 -20.00
C ARG A 117 27.26 24.56 -19.80
N TYR A 118 28.06 23.95 -18.92
CA TYR A 118 29.47 24.34 -18.78
C TYR A 118 30.30 23.73 -19.90
N ILE A 119 30.96 24.57 -20.70
CA ILE A 119 31.88 24.17 -21.77
C ILE A 119 33.26 24.76 -21.45
N PRO A 120 34.28 23.93 -21.16
CA PRO A 120 35.62 24.41 -20.83
C PRO A 120 36.33 25.01 -22.05
N LYS A 121 37.10 26.08 -21.83
CA LYS A 121 37.83 26.80 -22.90
C LYS A 121 39.22 26.20 -23.20
N ALA A 122 39.87 25.57 -22.22
CA ALA A 122 41.22 25.05 -22.39
C ALA A 122 41.22 23.67 -23.06
N LYS A 123 42.15 23.43 -24.00
CA LYS A 123 42.23 22.18 -24.80
C LYS A 123 42.33 20.91 -23.94
N TYR A 124 43.13 20.94 -22.87
CA TYR A 124 43.28 19.79 -21.97
C TYR A 124 42.03 19.55 -21.13
N GLN A 125 41.40 20.61 -20.62
CA GLN A 125 40.14 20.51 -19.87
C GLN A 125 39.00 20.00 -20.76
N TYR A 126 38.96 20.38 -22.03
CA TYR A 126 37.98 19.88 -22.99
C TYR A 126 38.10 18.37 -23.24
N LYS A 127 39.32 17.84 -23.35
CA LYS A 127 39.54 16.38 -23.50
C LYS A 127 38.98 15.59 -22.31
N VAL A 128 39.24 16.06 -21.09
CA VAL A 128 38.71 15.43 -19.87
C VAL A 128 37.19 15.57 -19.81
N TRP A 129 36.65 16.76 -20.09
CA TRP A 129 35.21 17.00 -20.12
C TRP A 129 34.50 16.11 -21.14
N TYR A 130 35.07 15.92 -22.33
CA TYR A 130 34.53 15.04 -23.36
C TYR A 130 34.52 13.57 -22.91
N MET A 131 35.57 13.13 -22.22
CA MET A 131 35.64 11.76 -21.68
C MET A 131 34.58 11.53 -20.60
N VAL A 132 34.43 12.45 -19.65
CA VAL A 132 33.46 12.33 -18.53
C VAL A 132 32.02 12.44 -19.01
N ASN A 133 31.75 13.29 -20.00
CA ASN A 133 30.42 13.45 -20.60
C ASN A 133 30.15 12.44 -21.75
N SER A 134 30.98 11.39 -21.88
CA SER A 134 30.74 10.32 -22.85
C SER A 134 29.79 9.27 -22.28
N THR A 135 28.93 8.72 -23.14
CA THR A 135 28.01 7.65 -22.75
C THR A 135 28.74 6.41 -22.25
N GLY A 136 29.95 6.12 -22.76
CA GLY A 136 30.78 5.02 -22.28
C GLY A 136 31.18 5.16 -20.80
N PHE A 137 31.53 6.38 -20.37
CA PHE A 137 31.84 6.65 -18.97
C PHE A 137 30.61 6.50 -18.06
N GLU A 138 29.45 6.94 -18.53
CA GLU A 138 28.17 6.74 -17.82
C GLU A 138 27.88 5.25 -17.57
N TYR A 139 28.06 4.39 -18.58
CA TYR A 139 27.88 2.94 -18.42
C TYR A 139 28.88 2.31 -17.44
N ILE A 140 30.15 2.73 -17.46
CA ILE A 140 31.16 2.24 -16.50
C ILE A 140 30.74 2.59 -15.07
N MET A 141 30.33 3.84 -14.83
CA MET A 141 29.87 4.28 -13.51
C MET A 141 28.63 3.51 -13.05
N PHE A 142 27.68 3.27 -13.96
CA PHE A 142 26.49 2.47 -13.66
C PHE A 142 26.84 1.04 -13.23
N VAL A 143 27.74 0.37 -13.97
CA VAL A 143 28.20 -0.99 -13.62
C VAL A 143 28.91 -1.01 -12.27
N LEU A 144 29.74 -0.03 -11.96
CA LEU A 144 30.44 0.05 -10.67
C LEU A 144 29.46 0.23 -9.50
N ILE A 145 28.43 1.06 -9.65
CA ILE A 145 27.36 1.20 -8.64
C ILE A 145 26.64 -0.13 -8.46
N LEU A 146 26.31 -0.82 -9.56
CA LEU A 146 25.60 -2.10 -9.53
C LEU A 146 26.45 -3.17 -8.82
N LEU A 147 27.73 -3.28 -9.13
CA LEU A 147 28.66 -4.19 -8.45
C LEU A 147 28.80 -3.88 -6.96
N ASN A 148 28.82 -2.60 -6.58
CA ASN A 148 28.86 -2.20 -5.16
C ASN A 148 27.57 -2.62 -4.43
N THR A 149 26.39 -2.41 -5.04
CA THR A 149 25.13 -2.88 -4.44
C THR A 149 25.09 -4.40 -4.26
N ILE A 150 25.62 -5.16 -5.21
CA ILE A 150 25.74 -6.63 -5.08
C ILE A 150 26.71 -7.00 -3.96
N ALA A 151 27.86 -6.34 -3.87
CA ALA A 151 28.84 -6.56 -2.80
C ALA A 151 28.24 -6.31 -1.41
N LEU A 152 27.50 -5.21 -1.24
CA LEU A 152 26.76 -4.91 -0.02
C LEU A 152 25.69 -5.97 0.28
N ALA A 153 24.92 -6.41 -0.73
CA ALA A 153 23.91 -7.45 -0.56
C ALA A 153 24.51 -8.81 -0.13
N MET A 154 25.71 -9.14 -0.61
CA MET A 154 26.40 -10.36 -0.20
C MET A 154 26.88 -10.29 1.26
N GLN A 155 27.36 -9.13 1.73
CA GLN A 155 27.82 -8.97 3.11
C GLN A 155 26.72 -9.21 4.17
N VAL A 156 25.46 -8.90 3.86
CA VAL A 156 24.32 -9.12 4.77
C VAL A 156 24.08 -10.60 5.12
N ARG A 157 24.55 -11.55 4.29
CA ARG A 157 24.43 -13.00 4.56
C ARG A 157 25.57 -13.58 5.40
N TYR A 158 26.66 -12.85 5.61
CA TYR A 158 27.87 -13.36 6.27
C TYR A 158 28.05 -12.86 7.73
N ASN A 159 27.16 -12.01 8.24
CA ASN A 159 27.03 -11.66 9.66
C ASN A 159 25.73 -12.23 10.22
#